data_AF-A0A1A0NUY2-F1
#
_entry.id   AF-A0A1A0NUY2-F1
#
_cell.length_a   1.000
_cell.length_b   1.000
_cell.length_c   1.000
_cell.angle_alpha   90.00
_cell.angle_beta   90.00
_cell.angle_gamma   90.00
#
_symmetry.space_group_name_H-M   'P 1'
#
loop_
_entity.id
_entity.type
_entity.pdbx_description
1 polymer ?
#
loop_
_entity_poly.entity_id
_entity_poly.type
_entity_poly.pdbx_seq_one_letter_code
_entity_poly.pdbx_strand_id
1 'polypeptide(L)' 'MIATLTVDDRKLVQAEVARMSRVGFQPDLDPRETSSRKTGRFYRMHRVPDSDIRLWYRLKSHSEPRTLYVVVVEKTAD' A
#
# COMPACT_ATOMS: atom_id res chain seq x y z
N MET A 1 -13.06 3.29 -10.71
CA MET A 1 -14.26 2.56 -10.23
C MET A 1 -13.97 2.10 -8.81
N ILE A 2 -14.85 2.32 -7.83
CA ILE A 2 -14.67 1.74 -6.49
C ILE A 2 -15.10 0.27 -6.61
N ALA A 3 -14.14 -0.63 -6.81
CA ALA A 3 -14.40 -2.05 -6.93
C ALA A 3 -14.36 -2.70 -5.54
N THR A 4 -15.38 -3.49 -5.22
CA THR A 4 -15.35 -4.34 -4.02
C THR A 4 -14.42 -5.51 -4.31
N LEU A 5 -13.37 -5.66 -3.50
CA LEU A 5 -12.46 -6.80 -3.60
C LEU A 5 -13.22 -8.13 -3.44
N THR A 6 -12.83 -9.12 -4.24
CA THR A 6 -13.31 -10.49 -4.05
C THR A 6 -12.83 -11.04 -2.69
N VAL A 7 -13.32 -12.22 -2.31
CA VAL A 7 -12.85 -12.87 -1.08
C VAL A 7 -11.38 -13.23 -1.17
N ASP A 8 -10.92 -13.70 -2.33
CA ASP A 8 -9.53 -14.11 -2.50
C ASP A 8 -8.58 -12.91 -2.60
N ASP A 9 -8.99 -11.85 -3.30
CA ASP A 9 -8.28 -10.56 -3.29
C ASP A 9 -8.10 -10.03 -1.85
N ARG A 10 -9.15 -10.14 -1.02
CA ARG A 10 -9.08 -9.74 0.39
C ARG A 10 -8.06 -10.55 1.17
N LYS A 11 -7.98 -11.86 0.96
CA LYS A 11 -6.99 -12.72 1.62
C LYS A 11 -5.57 -12.33 1.20
N LEU A 12 -5.34 -12.07 -0.08
CA LEU A 12 -4.03 -11.63 -0.59
C LEU A 12 -3.62 -10.30 0.03
N VAL A 13 -4.52 -9.32 0.05
CA VAL A 13 -4.28 -8.01 0.69
C VAL A 13 -4.00 -8.15 2.18
N GLN A 14 -4.78 -8.95 2.91
CA GLN A 14 -4.55 -9.17 4.35
C GLN A 14 -3.21 -9.84 4.62
N ALA A 15 -2.85 -10.86 3.83
CA ALA A 15 -1.57 -11.53 3.94
C ALA A 15 -0.41 -10.56 3.66
N GLU A 16 -0.54 -9.71 2.64
CA GLU A 16 0.49 -8.72 2.32
C GLU A 16 0.62 -7.63 3.39
N VAL A 17 -0.49 -7.08 3.89
CA VAL A 17 -0.46 -6.11 4.99
C VAL A 17 0.21 -6.71 6.24
N ALA A 18 -0.03 -7.99 6.52
CA ALA A 18 0.63 -8.70 7.61
C ALA A 18 2.12 -8.98 7.36
N ARG A 19 2.58 -9.03 6.10
CA ARG A 19 4.00 -9.08 5.73
C ARG A 19 4.66 -7.71 5.89
N MET A 20 4.01 -6.66 5.41
CA MET A 20 4.48 -5.28 5.49
C MET A 20 4.65 -4.78 6.94
N SER A 21 3.93 -5.37 7.90
CA SER A 21 4.07 -5.04 9.32
C SER A 21 5.25 -5.71 10.03
N ARG A 22 6.00 -6.59 9.35
CA ARG A 22 7.16 -7.30 9.92
C ARG A 22 8.44 -6.46 9.85
N VAL A 23 9.38 -6.75 10.75
CA VAL A 23 10.66 -6.02 10.92
C VAL A 23 11.54 -6.02 9.65
N GLY A 24 11.32 -6.96 8.73
CA GLY A 24 12.07 -7.05 7.47
C GLY A 24 11.47 -6.29 6.30
N PHE A 25 10.30 -5.66 6.44
CA PHE A 25 9.72 -4.86 5.36
C PHE A 25 10.54 -3.57 5.18
N GLN A 26 10.87 -3.24 3.94
CA GLN A 26 11.70 -2.11 3.54
C GLN A 26 10.87 -1.13 2.70
N PRO A 27 10.18 -0.15 3.33
CA PRO A 27 9.30 0.77 2.61
C PRO A 27 10.03 1.62 1.57
N ASP A 28 11.33 1.81 1.73
CA ASP A 28 12.18 2.60 0.84
C ASP A 28 12.35 2.00 -0.56
N LEU A 29 12.17 0.68 -0.70
CA LEU A 29 12.19 -0.02 -1.99
C LEU A 29 10.95 0.26 -2.84
N ASP A 30 9.82 0.62 -2.22
CA ASP A 30 8.61 0.95 -2.96
C ASP A 30 8.70 2.35 -3.59
N PRO A 31 8.20 2.53 -4.82
CA PRO A 31 8.15 3.85 -5.46
C PRO A 31 7.45 4.89 -4.58
N ARG A 32 8.11 6.03 -4.40
CA ARG A 32 7.53 7.20 -3.72
C ARG A 32 6.79 8.04 -4.74
N GLU A 33 5.51 8.25 -4.49
CA GLU A 33 4.65 9.06 -5.34
C GLU A 33 4.02 10.21 -4.54
N THR A 34 4.00 11.39 -5.16
CA THR A 34 3.21 12.52 -4.67
C THR A 34 1.80 12.38 -5.22
N SER A 35 0.82 12.11 -4.37
CA SER A 35 -0.58 12.23 -4.77
C SER A 35 -0.81 13.65 -5.28
N SER A 36 -1.27 13.79 -6.53
CA SER A 36 -1.44 15.07 -7.24
C SER A 36 -2.48 16.02 -6.62
N ARG A 37 -3.04 15.69 -5.45
CA ARG A 37 -4.06 16.49 -4.77
C ARG A 37 -3.48 17.17 -3.52
N LYS A 38 -2.95 18.38 -3.74
CA LYS A 38 -2.93 19.57 -2.84
C LYS A 38 -2.49 19.43 -1.37
N THR A 39 -2.04 18.28 -0.89
CA THR A 39 -1.84 18.04 0.55
C THR A 39 -0.39 17.92 0.99
N GLY A 40 0.59 17.97 0.07
CA GLY A 40 2.02 17.83 0.39
C GLY A 40 2.40 16.49 1.02
N ARG A 41 1.47 15.52 1.07
CA ARG A 41 1.70 14.19 1.65
C ARG A 41 2.28 13.26 0.59
N PHE A 42 3.37 12.60 0.97
CA PHE A 42 3.99 11.57 0.15
C PHE A 42 3.35 10.22 0.47
N TYR A 43 3.06 9.49 -0.60
CA TYR A 43 2.58 8.13 -0.54
C TYR A 43 3.63 7.21 -1.17
N ARG A 44 3.52 5.93 -0.86
CA ARG A 44 4.25 4.85 -1.50
C ARG A 44 3.26 3.86 -2.04
N MET A 45 3.63 3.22 -3.14
CA MET A 45 2.82 2.21 -3.80
C MET A 45 3.52 0.86 -3.67
N HIS A 46 2.85 -0.09 -3.02
CA HIS A 46 3.31 -1.47 -2.92
C HIS A 46 2.43 -2.35 -3.79
N ARG A 47 3.02 -3.24 -4.59
CA ARG A 47 2.27 -4.22 -5.38
C ARG A 47 2.02 -5.46 -4.53
N VAL A 48 0.78 -5.92 -4.46
CA VAL A 48 0.48 -7.21 -3.84
C VAL A 48 0.94 -8.31 -4.81
N PRO A 49 1.83 -9.22 -4.38
CA PRO A 49 2.31 -10.31 -5.22
C PRO A 49 1.17 -11.13 -5.81
N ASP A 50 1.37 -11.62 -7.05
CA ASP A 50 0.44 -12.48 -7.78
C ASP A 50 -0.97 -11.87 -7.96
N SER A 51 -1.06 -10.53 -8.02
CA SER A 51 -2.32 -9.83 -8.26
C SER A 51 -2.12 -8.51 -8.99
N ASP A 52 -3.22 -7.98 -9.51
CA ASP A 52 -3.38 -6.64 -10.08
C ASP A 52 -3.64 -5.57 -9.01
N ILE A 53 -3.38 -5.88 -7.73
CA ILE A 53 -3.68 -5.00 -6.61
C ILE A 53 -2.47 -4.18 -6.20
N ARG A 54 -2.71 -2.89 -5.96
CA ARG A 54 -1.75 -1.90 -5.47
C ARG A 54 -2.23 -1.33 -4.14
N LEU A 55 -1.34 -1.33 -3.15
CA LEU A 55 -1.55 -0.72 -1.85
C LEU A 55 -0.86 0.64 -1.84
N TRP A 56 -1.65 1.69 -1.71
CA TRP A 56 -1.13 3.03 -1.46
C TRP A 56 -1.08 3.26 0.03
N TYR A 57 0.11 3.54 0.54
CA TYR A 57 0.32 3.74 1.96
C TYR A 57 1.22 4.95 2.23
N ARG A 58 1.24 5.39 3.47
CA ARG A 58 2.18 6.41 3.95
C ARG A 58 2.76 6.00 5.29
N LEU A 59 3.97 6.46 5.57
CA LEU A 59 4.54 6.35 6.90
C LEU A 59 3.91 7.40 7.82
N LYS A 60 3.75 7.08 9.10
CA LYS A 60 3.27 8.04 10.11
C LYS A 60 4.18 9.27 10.18
N SER A 61 5.48 9.04 10.22
CA SER A 61 6.51 10.05 10.04
C SER A 61 7.78 9.40 9.47
N HIS A 62 8.68 10.21 8.92
CA HIS A 62 10.00 9.73 8.53
C HIS A 62 10.85 9.28 9.74
N SER A 63 10.60 9.84 10.93
CA SER A 63 11.27 9.47 12.18
C SER A 63 10.69 8.21 12.84
N GLU A 64 9.48 7.79 12.46
CA GLU A 64 8.80 6.58 12.95
C GLU A 64 8.39 5.69 11.76
N PRO A 65 9.36 5.11 11.02
CA PRO A 65 9.08 4.35 9.79
C PRO A 65 8.35 3.03 10.05
N ARG A 66 8.21 2.61 11.31
CA ARG A 66 7.57 1.34 11.71
C ARG A 66 6.05 1.39 11.71
N THR A 67 5.45 2.58 11.64
CA THR A 67 4.00 2.72 11.53
C THR A 67 3.65 3.17 10.12
N LEU A 68 2.92 2.32 9.41
CA LEU A 68 2.38 2.60 8.08
C LEU A 68 0.85 2.66 8.12
N TYR A 69 0.29 3.53 7.29
CA TYR A 69 -1.15 3.64 7.07
C TYR A 69 -1.44 3.28 5.62
N VAL A 70 -2.14 2.17 5.40
CA VAL A 70 -2.73 1.87 4.09
C VAL A 70 -3.93 2.78 3.89
N VAL A 71 -3.93 3.54 2.81
CA VAL A 71 -4.92 4.59 2.52
C VAL A 71 -5.85 4.18 1.38
N VAL A 72 -5.30 3.52 0.37
CA VAL A 72 -6.07 3.04 -0.79
C VAL A 72 -5.63 1.63 -1.13
N VAL A 73 -6.62 0.77 -1.39
CA VAL A 73 -6.42 -0.50 -2.07
C VAL A 73 -7.00 -0.32 -3.47
N GLU A 74 -6.12 -0.29 -4.46
CA GLU A 74 -6.48 -0.11 -5.86
C GLU A 74 -6.36 -1.45 -6.57
N LYS A 75 -7.39 -1.86 -7.29
CA LYS A 75 -7.33 -2.99 -8.22
C LYS A 75 -7.25 -2.43 -9.63
N THR A 76 -6.14 -2.65 -10.32
CA THR A 76 -6.02 -2.20 -11.72
C THR A 76 -6.70 -3.22 -12.61
N ALA A 77 -7.81 -2.85 -13.24
CA ALA A 77 -8.41 -3.69 -14.27
C ALA A 77 -7.40 -3.85 -15.42
N ASP A 78 -7.15 -5.11 -15.80
CA ASP A 78 -6.63 -5.43 -17.14
C ASP A 78 -7.63 -4.98 -18.22
#